data_AF-A0A480RFT7-F1
#
_entry.id   AF-A0A480RFT7-F1
#
_cell.length_a   1.000
_cell.length_b   1.000
_cell.length_c   1.000
_cell.angle_alpha   90.00
_cell.angle_beta   90.00
_cell.angle_gamma   90.00
#
_symmetry.space_group_name_H-M   'P 1'
#
loop_
_entity.id
_entity.type
_entity.pdbx_description
1 polymer ?
#
loop_
_entity_poly.entity_id
_entity_poly.type
_entity_poly.pdbx_seq_one_letter_code
_entity_poly.pdbx_strand_id
1 'polypeptide(L)'
;MWLPPHSQVTHPLSVPGLVLGLLFLSTAAKGKCSGKYHELLRQLRHQADHMRDTSTLLDPYIRMQGLDTPGLKEHCKDRPGAFPSESTLRGFSKRVFLQTLNTTLGLVLHRLTALQQDLPEAQHLARLNIRGLRSNIHCMSQLLLGSSEAETAEPTQPGPRATPPPTPPSDAFQHKLKGCRFLHGYHSFMHSVAQVLREWGESPGRSRSRRHSPHPALQKGARRMRPLRRDKRLMPRGQLPR
;
A
#
# COMPACT_ATOMS: atom_id res chain seq x y z
N MET A 1 16.64 61.80 -4.81
CA MET A 1 17.65 60.72 -4.84
C MET A 1 16.94 59.44 -4.40
N TRP A 2 16.96 58.40 -5.25
CA TRP A 2 16.58 57.00 -4.96
C TRP A 2 15.09 56.62 -4.76
N LEU A 3 14.84 55.34 -5.04
CA LEU A 3 13.57 54.62 -5.27
C LEU A 3 13.27 53.63 -4.10
N PRO A 4 12.10 52.94 -4.06
CA PRO A 4 11.60 52.12 -2.93
C PRO A 4 12.12 50.65 -3.04
N PRO A 5 11.52 49.56 -2.49
CA PRO A 5 10.32 49.41 -1.65
C PRO A 5 10.41 48.44 -0.44
N HIS A 6 9.31 48.33 0.32
CA HIS A 6 9.09 47.20 1.24
C HIS A 6 8.72 45.93 0.46
N SER A 7 9.59 44.92 0.50
CA SER A 7 9.33 43.60 -0.07
C SER A 7 8.32 42.80 0.77
N GLN A 8 7.24 42.33 0.16
CA GLN A 8 6.47 41.22 0.73
C GLN A 8 7.23 39.92 0.50
N VAL A 9 7.48 39.17 1.57
CA VAL A 9 8.08 37.83 1.48
C VAL A 9 6.97 36.83 1.19
N THR A 10 6.70 36.59 -0.09
CA THR A 10 5.98 35.41 -0.53
C THR A 10 6.85 34.19 -0.31
N HIS A 11 6.49 33.35 0.67
CA HIS A 11 7.10 32.03 0.80
C HIS A 11 6.78 31.21 -0.46
N PRO A 12 7.78 30.78 -1.26
CA PRO A 12 7.51 29.89 -2.38
C PRO A 12 7.05 28.54 -1.80
N LEU A 13 5.89 28.04 -2.25
CA LEU A 13 5.54 26.64 -2.01
C LEU A 13 6.68 25.77 -2.54
N SER A 14 7.32 25.06 -1.63
CA SER A 14 8.45 24.21 -1.99
C SER A 14 7.98 23.09 -2.94
N VAL A 15 8.44 23.15 -4.18
CA VAL A 15 8.08 22.22 -5.27
C VAL A 15 8.75 20.81 -5.21
N PRO A 16 9.77 20.46 -4.38
CA PRO A 16 10.52 19.22 -4.59
C PRO A 16 9.69 17.94 -4.32
N GLY A 17 8.58 18.04 -3.56
CA GLY A 17 7.66 16.92 -3.37
C GLY A 17 6.89 16.51 -4.65
N LEU A 18 6.60 17.46 -5.55
CA LEU A 18 5.81 17.19 -6.76
C LEU A 18 6.65 16.51 -7.85
N VAL A 19 7.90 16.94 -8.00
CA VAL A 19 8.83 16.44 -9.04
C VAL A 19 9.21 14.98 -8.80
N LEU A 20 9.37 14.58 -7.53
CA LEU A 20 9.72 13.20 -7.19
C LEU A 20 8.58 12.22 -7.51
N GLY A 21 7.31 12.64 -7.39
CA GLY A 21 6.16 11.83 -7.80
C GLY A 21 6.08 11.61 -9.31
N LEU A 22 6.37 12.64 -10.11
CA LEU A 22 6.33 12.60 -11.58
C LEU A 22 7.38 11.65 -12.19
N LEU A 23 8.53 11.49 -11.55
CA LEU A 23 9.58 10.55 -11.99
C LEU A 23 9.14 9.07 -11.89
N PHE A 24 8.27 8.71 -10.94
CA PHE A 24 7.69 7.36 -10.84
C PHE A 24 6.47 7.13 -11.75
N LEU A 25 5.98 8.17 -12.44
CA LEU A 25 4.83 8.09 -13.36
C LEU A 25 5.21 7.80 -14.82
N SER A 26 6.50 7.88 -15.16
CA SER A 26 6.95 8.11 -16.54
C SER A 26 7.64 6.94 -17.25
N THR A 27 7.70 5.73 -16.66
CA THR A 27 8.28 4.53 -17.29
C THR A 27 7.37 3.84 -18.32
N ALA A 28 6.45 4.59 -18.93
CA ALA A 28 5.50 4.12 -19.94
C ALA A 28 5.96 4.39 -21.39
N ALA A 29 7.23 4.08 -21.71
CA ALA A 29 7.83 4.32 -23.03
C ALA A 29 8.66 3.11 -23.51
N LYS A 30 7.98 2.05 -23.99
CA LYS A 30 8.59 0.81 -24.56
C LYS A 30 9.81 0.26 -23.79
N GLY A 31 9.84 0.45 -22.47
CA GLY A 31 10.96 0.06 -21.63
C GLY A 31 10.90 -1.42 -21.27
N LYS A 32 12.03 -2.12 -21.35
CA LYS A 32 12.17 -3.45 -20.73
C LYS A 32 11.96 -3.30 -19.23
N CYS A 33 11.15 -4.18 -18.63
CA CYS A 33 10.99 -4.23 -17.17
C CYS A 33 12.33 -4.56 -16.50
N SER A 34 12.98 -3.55 -15.91
CA SER A 34 14.33 -3.64 -15.34
C SER A 34 14.36 -3.66 -13.80
N GLY A 35 13.19 -3.51 -13.16
CA GLY A 35 13.08 -3.46 -11.71
C GLY A 35 13.31 -4.80 -11.01
N LYS A 36 14.00 -4.78 -9.86
CA LYS A 36 14.08 -5.94 -8.94
C LYS A 36 12.76 -6.09 -8.18
N TYR A 37 12.37 -7.32 -7.82
CA TYR A 37 11.11 -7.61 -7.11
C TYR A 37 10.81 -6.66 -5.93
N HIS A 38 11.76 -6.47 -5.01
CA HIS A 38 11.55 -5.60 -3.84
C HIS A 38 11.42 -4.11 -4.18
N GLU A 39 12.06 -3.64 -5.25
CA GLU A 39 11.94 -2.24 -5.70
C GLU A 39 10.56 -2.01 -6.30
N LEU A 40 10.15 -2.90 -7.21
CA LEU A 40 8.85 -2.81 -7.85
C LEU A 40 7.70 -3.01 -6.84
N LEU A 41 7.87 -3.88 -5.85
CA LEU A 41 6.92 -4.03 -4.74
C LEU A 41 6.82 -2.75 -3.89
N ARG A 42 7.94 -2.02 -3.67
CA ARG A 42 7.92 -0.72 -2.99
C ARG A 42 7.13 0.31 -3.82
N GLN A 43 7.34 0.35 -5.13
CA GLN A 43 6.61 1.26 -6.03
C GLN A 43 5.11 0.96 -6.06
N LEU A 44 4.72 -0.32 -6.18
CA LEU A 44 3.32 -0.76 -6.11
C LEU A 44 2.65 -0.33 -4.79
N ARG A 45 3.32 -0.53 -3.65
CA ARG A 45 2.84 -0.10 -2.33
C ARG A 45 2.65 1.41 -2.26
N HIS A 46 3.67 2.17 -2.64
CA HIS A 46 3.64 3.64 -2.56
C HIS A 46 2.54 4.23 -3.46
N GLN A 47 2.37 3.70 -4.67
CA GLN A 47 1.28 4.09 -5.56
C GLN A 47 -0.09 3.73 -4.96
N ALA A 48 -0.27 2.52 -4.41
CA ALA A 48 -1.53 2.14 -3.76
C ALA A 48 -1.85 2.98 -2.50
N ASP A 49 -0.84 3.30 -1.68
CA ASP A 49 -0.96 4.14 -0.48
C ASP A 49 -1.26 5.61 -0.81
N HIS A 50 -0.81 6.11 -1.98
CA HIS A 50 -1.21 7.42 -2.50
C HIS A 50 -2.62 7.39 -3.11
N MET A 51 -2.96 6.34 -3.88
CA MET A 51 -4.23 6.22 -4.61
C MET A 51 -5.46 5.91 -3.75
N ARG A 52 -5.27 5.68 -2.44
CA ARG A 52 -6.35 5.57 -1.43
C ARG A 52 -6.66 6.90 -0.72
N ASP A 53 -5.87 7.95 -0.97
CA ASP A 53 -6.07 9.26 -0.36
C ASP A 53 -7.24 9.96 -1.05
N THR A 54 -8.34 10.12 -0.32
CA THR A 54 -9.60 10.71 -0.81
C THR A 54 -9.40 12.14 -1.29
N SER A 55 -8.44 12.88 -0.75
CA SER A 55 -8.17 14.28 -1.09
C SER A 55 -7.71 14.46 -2.54
N THR A 56 -7.15 13.40 -3.15
CA THR A 56 -6.66 13.40 -4.54
C THR A 56 -7.77 13.35 -5.59
N LEU A 57 -8.99 12.92 -5.23
CA LEU A 57 -10.03 12.59 -6.22
C LEU A 57 -11.47 12.63 -5.68
N LEU A 58 -11.75 12.06 -4.51
CA LEU A 58 -13.11 11.96 -3.97
C LEU A 58 -13.55 13.27 -3.30
N ASP A 59 -12.73 13.84 -2.42
CA ASP A 59 -13.12 15.06 -1.70
C ASP A 59 -13.23 16.28 -2.63
N PRO A 60 -12.37 16.44 -3.67
CA PRO A 60 -12.60 17.39 -4.75
C PRO A 60 -13.94 17.17 -5.48
N TYR A 61 -14.35 15.92 -5.73
CA TYR A 61 -15.61 15.59 -6.38
C TYR A 61 -16.81 15.98 -5.50
N ILE A 62 -16.77 15.59 -4.22
CA ILE A 62 -17.79 15.92 -3.23
C ILE A 62 -18.02 17.44 -3.16
N ARG A 63 -16.94 18.23 -3.10
CA ARG A 63 -17.02 19.69 -3.06
C ARG A 63 -17.57 20.28 -4.35
N MET A 64 -16.98 19.98 -5.51
CA MET A 64 -17.40 20.58 -6.79
C MET A 64 -18.82 20.19 -7.21
N GLN A 65 -19.31 19.01 -6.80
CA GLN A 65 -20.67 18.58 -7.10
C GLN A 65 -21.74 19.09 -6.13
N GLY A 66 -21.36 19.81 -5.07
CA GLY A 66 -22.28 20.32 -4.04
C GLY A 66 -22.75 19.26 -3.05
N LEU A 67 -21.98 18.17 -2.89
CA LEU A 67 -22.31 17.05 -1.99
C LEU A 67 -21.67 17.18 -0.60
N ASP A 68 -20.84 18.21 -0.35
CA ASP A 68 -20.20 18.46 0.95
C ASP A 68 -21.15 19.10 1.97
N THR A 69 -22.36 18.53 2.09
CA THR A 69 -23.40 18.94 3.04
C THR A 69 -23.78 17.76 3.93
N PRO A 70 -24.09 17.99 5.22
CA PRO A 70 -24.59 16.94 6.11
C PRO A 70 -25.84 16.28 5.53
N GLY A 71 -25.91 14.95 5.61
CA GLY A 71 -26.94 14.14 4.97
C GLY A 71 -26.57 13.69 3.55
N LEU A 72 -25.99 14.54 2.69
CA LEU A 72 -25.63 14.13 1.32
C LEU A 72 -24.32 13.35 1.26
N LYS A 73 -23.33 13.72 2.08
CA LYS A 73 -22.01 13.07 2.12
C LYS A 73 -22.10 11.59 2.53
N GLU A 74 -23.05 11.26 3.39
CA GLU A 74 -23.34 9.91 3.87
C GLU A 74 -23.89 9.01 2.74
N HIS A 75 -24.55 9.61 1.73
CA HIS A 75 -24.99 8.92 0.53
C HIS A 75 -23.86 8.66 -0.47
N CYS A 76 -22.62 9.09 -0.20
CA CYS A 76 -21.43 8.73 -0.98
C CYS A 76 -20.78 7.40 -0.57
N LYS A 77 -21.28 6.71 0.49
CA LYS A 77 -20.77 5.38 0.86
C LYS A 77 -20.85 4.41 -0.33
N ASP A 78 -19.81 3.59 -0.48
CA ASP A 78 -19.70 2.65 -1.59
C ASP A 78 -20.79 1.58 -1.56
N ARG A 79 -20.99 0.92 -2.70
CA ARG A 79 -21.97 -0.16 -2.84
C ARG A 79 -21.27 -1.50 -2.57
N PRO A 80 -21.77 -2.34 -1.64
CA PRO A 80 -21.25 -3.68 -1.43
C PRO A 80 -21.12 -4.46 -2.75
N GLY A 81 -19.99 -5.14 -2.93
CA GLY A 81 -19.69 -5.91 -4.15
C GLY A 81 -19.33 -5.10 -5.40
N ALA A 82 -19.31 -3.75 -5.36
CA ALA A 82 -18.86 -2.94 -6.49
C ALA A 82 -17.35 -3.07 -6.77
N PHE A 83 -16.58 -3.42 -5.73
CA PHE A 83 -15.14 -3.71 -5.79
C PHE A 83 -14.84 -4.97 -4.93
N PRO A 84 -13.77 -5.72 -5.22
CA PRO A 84 -13.31 -6.81 -4.36
C PRO A 84 -12.96 -6.33 -2.95
N SER A 85 -13.37 -7.06 -1.91
CA SER A 85 -13.00 -6.76 -0.52
C SER A 85 -11.54 -7.14 -0.23
N GLU A 86 -10.99 -6.63 0.87
CA GLU A 86 -9.66 -7.04 1.34
C GLU A 86 -9.58 -8.56 1.58
N SER A 87 -10.60 -9.16 2.21
CA SER A 87 -10.60 -10.61 2.46
C SER A 87 -10.58 -11.42 1.16
N THR A 88 -11.31 -10.98 0.13
CA THR A 88 -11.26 -11.57 -1.21
C THR A 88 -9.88 -11.41 -1.83
N LEU A 89 -9.29 -10.22 -1.78
CA LEU A 89 -7.97 -9.93 -2.36
C LEU A 89 -6.84 -10.70 -1.66
N ARG A 90 -6.91 -10.84 -0.34
CA ARG A 90 -5.97 -11.58 0.52
C ARG A 90 -6.00 -13.09 0.24
N GLY A 91 -7.14 -13.62 -0.20
CA GLY A 91 -7.29 -15.02 -0.62
C GLY A 91 -6.72 -15.36 -2.00
N PHE A 92 -6.26 -14.37 -2.78
CA PHE A 92 -5.70 -14.62 -4.11
C PHE A 92 -4.20 -14.93 -4.09
N SER A 93 -3.76 -15.81 -5.00
CA SER A 93 -2.34 -15.93 -5.34
C SER A 93 -1.82 -14.61 -5.93
N LYS A 94 -0.51 -14.37 -5.88
CA LYS A 94 0.09 -13.11 -6.36
C LYS A 94 -0.27 -12.81 -7.82
N ARG A 95 -0.33 -13.82 -8.68
CA ARG A 95 -0.71 -13.69 -10.09
C ARG A 95 -2.18 -13.28 -10.25
N VAL A 96 -3.10 -13.94 -9.54
CA VAL A 96 -4.54 -13.65 -9.58
C VAL A 96 -4.84 -12.26 -8.98
N PHE A 97 -4.14 -11.86 -7.92
CA PHE A 97 -4.23 -10.52 -7.35
C PHE A 97 -3.85 -9.44 -8.38
N LEU A 98 -2.71 -9.58 -9.06
CA LEU A 98 -2.25 -8.62 -10.07
C LEU A 98 -3.18 -8.56 -11.29
N GLN A 99 -3.70 -9.71 -11.74
CA GLN A 99 -4.66 -9.79 -12.83
C GLN A 99 -5.98 -9.09 -12.47
N THR A 100 -6.52 -9.37 -11.28
CA THR A 100 -7.72 -8.72 -10.76
C THR A 100 -7.50 -7.21 -10.64
N LEU A 101 -6.38 -6.78 -10.04
CA LEU A 101 -6.05 -5.38 -9.88
C LEU A 101 -5.95 -4.65 -11.23
N ASN A 102 -5.21 -5.19 -12.20
CA ASN A 102 -5.12 -4.62 -13.55
C ASN A 102 -6.48 -4.50 -14.25
N THR A 103 -7.35 -5.50 -14.06
CA THR A 103 -8.70 -5.53 -14.64
C THR A 103 -9.60 -4.47 -14.00
N THR A 104 -9.64 -4.41 -12.67
CA THR A 104 -10.40 -3.41 -11.90
C THR A 104 -9.93 -1.99 -12.24
N LEU A 105 -8.62 -1.75 -12.31
CA LEU A 105 -8.06 -0.46 -12.72
C LEU A 105 -8.42 -0.08 -14.17
N GLY A 106 -8.57 -1.07 -15.07
CA GLY A 106 -9.12 -0.85 -16.41
C GLY A 106 -10.57 -0.36 -16.39
N LEU A 107 -11.42 -0.96 -15.55
CA LEU A 107 -12.81 -0.54 -15.35
C LEU A 107 -12.90 0.85 -14.70
N VAL A 108 -12.00 1.18 -13.76
CA VAL A 108 -11.90 2.51 -13.15
C VAL A 108 -11.52 3.55 -14.20
N LEU A 109 -10.50 3.31 -15.03
CA LEU A 109 -10.13 4.20 -16.14
C LEU A 109 -11.30 4.48 -17.10
N HIS A 110 -12.09 3.45 -17.44
CA HIS A 110 -13.29 3.61 -18.25
C HIS A 110 -14.29 4.55 -17.58
N ARG A 111 -14.69 4.24 -16.33
CA ARG A 111 -15.66 5.05 -15.57
C ARG A 111 -15.22 6.48 -15.28
N LEU A 112 -13.93 6.71 -15.03
CA LEU A 112 -13.37 8.06 -14.90
C LEU A 112 -13.59 8.92 -16.15
N THR A 113 -13.67 8.33 -17.34
CA THR A 113 -13.99 9.07 -18.58
C THR A 113 -15.38 9.71 -18.51
N ALA A 114 -16.35 9.05 -17.88
CA ALA A 114 -17.70 9.60 -17.70
C ALA A 114 -17.77 10.77 -16.70
N LEU A 115 -16.77 10.89 -15.81
CA LEU A 115 -16.66 11.98 -14.81
C LEU A 115 -15.71 13.10 -15.27
N GLN A 116 -15.36 13.17 -16.56
CA GLN A 116 -14.37 14.15 -17.05
C GLN A 116 -14.85 15.61 -16.89
N GLN A 117 -16.12 15.89 -17.17
CA GLN A 117 -16.68 17.24 -17.03
C GLN A 117 -16.92 17.61 -15.56
N ASP A 118 -17.16 16.61 -14.70
CA ASP A 118 -17.39 16.80 -13.27
C ASP A 118 -16.13 17.20 -12.49
N LEU A 119 -14.93 16.86 -13.00
CA LEU A 119 -13.68 16.88 -12.24
C LEU A 119 -12.41 16.86 -13.12
N PRO A 120 -12.23 17.76 -14.12
CA PRO A 120 -11.27 17.56 -15.21
C PRO A 120 -9.81 17.34 -14.78
N GLU A 121 -9.26 18.18 -13.89
CA GLU A 121 -7.85 18.12 -13.49
C GLU A 121 -7.51 16.88 -12.65
N ALA A 122 -8.23 16.67 -11.56
CA ALA A 122 -8.00 15.53 -10.68
C ALA A 122 -8.36 14.19 -11.35
N GLN A 123 -9.30 14.17 -12.30
CA GLN A 123 -9.57 13.00 -13.14
C GLN A 123 -8.39 12.70 -14.06
N HIS A 124 -7.78 13.72 -14.66
CA HIS A 124 -6.61 13.55 -15.51
C HIS A 124 -5.42 12.97 -14.72
N LEU A 125 -5.12 13.55 -13.55
CA LEU A 125 -4.06 13.06 -12.67
C LEU A 125 -4.31 11.62 -12.20
N ALA A 126 -5.54 11.30 -11.78
CA ALA A 126 -5.90 9.94 -11.41
C ALA A 126 -5.71 8.94 -12.56
N ARG A 127 -6.02 9.32 -13.81
CA ARG A 127 -5.77 8.46 -14.99
C ARG A 127 -4.28 8.22 -15.22
N LEU A 128 -3.41 9.23 -15.01
CA LEU A 128 -1.96 9.06 -15.08
C LEU A 128 -1.47 8.12 -13.98
N ASN A 129 -1.89 8.32 -12.72
CA ASN A 129 -1.56 7.46 -11.58
C ASN A 129 -1.96 6.00 -11.83
N ILE A 130 -3.19 5.76 -12.31
CA ILE A 130 -3.66 4.40 -12.64
C ILE A 130 -2.86 3.79 -13.79
N ARG A 131 -2.50 4.56 -14.83
CA ARG A 131 -1.66 4.07 -15.94
C ARG A 131 -0.27 3.67 -15.45
N GLY A 132 0.37 4.50 -14.61
CA GLY A 132 1.66 4.19 -13.98
C GLY A 132 1.60 2.91 -13.13
N LEU A 133 0.56 2.77 -12.30
CA LEU A 133 0.34 1.56 -11.51
C LEU A 133 0.15 0.32 -12.38
N ARG A 134 -0.62 0.41 -13.49
CA ARG A 134 -0.81 -0.71 -14.43
C ARG A 134 0.50 -1.13 -15.13
N SER A 135 1.38 -0.19 -15.45
CA SER A 135 2.74 -0.50 -15.95
C SER A 135 3.56 -1.28 -14.92
N ASN A 136 3.53 -0.86 -13.66
CA ASN A 136 4.24 -1.56 -12.58
C ASN A 136 3.64 -2.95 -12.30
N ILE A 137 2.32 -3.11 -12.39
CA ILE A 137 1.65 -4.41 -12.32
C ILE A 137 2.10 -5.33 -13.46
N HIS A 138 2.16 -4.83 -14.70
CA HIS A 138 2.67 -5.61 -15.83
C HIS A 138 4.09 -6.12 -15.56
N CYS A 139 5.00 -5.25 -15.13
CA CYS A 139 6.37 -5.66 -14.81
C CYS A 139 6.44 -6.67 -13.64
N MET A 140 5.57 -6.55 -12.63
CA MET A 140 5.55 -7.52 -11.52
C MET A 140 5.05 -8.89 -11.99
N SER A 141 4.03 -8.93 -12.84
CA SER A 141 3.56 -10.16 -13.46
C SER A 141 4.66 -10.83 -14.30
N GLN A 142 5.45 -10.07 -15.06
CA GLN A 142 6.58 -10.62 -15.82
C GLN A 142 7.68 -11.20 -14.93
N LEU A 143 8.00 -10.55 -13.80
CA LEU A 143 8.95 -11.11 -12.82
C LEU A 143 8.45 -12.44 -12.23
N LEU A 144 7.15 -12.53 -11.89
CA LEU A 144 6.52 -13.73 -11.35
C LEU A 144 6.30 -14.85 -12.38
N LEU A 145 6.40 -14.55 -13.69
CA LEU A 145 6.42 -15.54 -14.76
C LEU A 145 7.84 -16.08 -14.99
N GLY A 146 8.85 -15.20 -14.93
CA GLY A 146 10.26 -15.58 -15.04
C GLY A 146 10.81 -16.34 -13.84
N SER A 147 10.16 -16.28 -12.67
CA SER A 147 10.59 -16.93 -11.43
C SER A 147 10.02 -18.34 -11.22
N SER A 148 9.86 -19.12 -12.29
CA SER A 148 9.56 -20.56 -12.31
C SER A 148 8.38 -21.11 -11.46
N GLU A 149 7.47 -20.26 -10.97
CA GLU A 149 6.19 -20.69 -10.38
C GLU A 149 5.15 -20.91 -11.49
N ALA A 150 5.33 -21.99 -12.23
CA ALA A 150 4.36 -22.49 -13.21
C ALA A 150 3.27 -23.31 -12.51
N GLU A 151 2.42 -22.66 -11.72
CA GLU A 151 1.15 -23.27 -11.29
C GLU A 151 0.11 -23.14 -12.41
N THR A 152 -0.32 -24.29 -12.91
CA THR A 152 -1.42 -24.44 -13.87
C THR A 152 -2.76 -24.25 -13.15
N ALA A 153 -3.22 -23.00 -13.08
CA ALA A 153 -4.61 -22.70 -12.80
C ALA A 153 -5.37 -22.65 -14.14
N GLU A 154 -6.28 -23.61 -14.35
CA GLU A 154 -7.16 -23.63 -15.51
C GLU A 154 -8.01 -22.36 -15.57
N PRO A 155 -8.05 -21.61 -16.69
CA PRO A 155 -8.93 -20.45 -16.80
C PRO A 155 -10.38 -20.94 -16.94
N THR A 156 -11.12 -20.98 -15.84
CA THR A 156 -12.58 -21.12 -15.91
C THR A 156 -13.13 -19.98 -16.75
N GLN A 157 -13.62 -20.31 -17.95
CA GLN A 157 -14.23 -19.37 -18.87
C GLN A 157 -15.35 -18.61 -18.16
N PRO A 158 -15.38 -17.27 -18.19
CA PRO A 158 -16.55 -16.53 -17.76
C PRO A 158 -17.72 -16.93 -18.65
N GLY A 159 -18.76 -17.54 -18.05
CA GLY A 159 -19.99 -17.83 -18.77
C GLY A 159 -20.60 -16.57 -19.39
N PRO A 160 -21.50 -16.71 -20.38
CA PRO A 160 -22.04 -15.57 -21.14
C PRO A 160 -22.49 -14.44 -20.22
N ARG A 161 -21.78 -13.30 -20.29
CA ARG A 161 -22.09 -12.13 -19.46
C ARG A 161 -23.47 -11.63 -19.88
N ALA A 162 -24.48 -11.91 -19.06
CA ALA A 162 -25.81 -11.37 -19.23
C ALA A 162 -25.73 -9.85 -19.43
N THR A 163 -26.31 -9.37 -20.53
CA THR A 163 -26.37 -7.94 -20.82
C THR A 163 -27.07 -7.25 -19.66
N PRO A 164 -26.44 -6.27 -18.98
CA PRO A 164 -27.12 -5.55 -17.91
C PRO A 164 -28.36 -4.86 -18.51
N PRO A 165 -29.52 -4.89 -17.83
CA PRO A 165 -30.71 -4.22 -18.33
C PRO A 165 -30.42 -2.72 -18.54
N PRO A 166 -31.05 -2.08 -19.55
CA PRO A 166 -30.82 -0.68 -19.84
C PRO A 166 -31.07 0.14 -18.58
N THR A 167 -30.03 0.84 -18.12
CA THR A 167 -30.13 1.67 -16.92
C THR A 167 -31.05 2.84 -17.26
N PRO A 168 -32.17 3.05 -16.54
CA PRO A 168 -33.05 4.19 -16.82
C PRO A 168 -32.26 5.50 -16.68
N PRO A 169 -32.64 6.54 -17.45
CA PRO A 169 -31.95 7.82 -17.41
C PRO A 169 -31.90 8.32 -15.97
N SER A 170 -30.68 8.51 -15.49
CA SER A 170 -30.44 9.06 -14.16
C SER A 170 -30.68 10.55 -14.25
N ASP A 171 -31.50 11.12 -13.36
CA ASP A 171 -31.45 12.56 -13.14
C ASP A 171 -30.03 12.98 -12.71
N ALA A 172 -29.71 14.27 -12.90
CA ALA A 172 -28.38 14.80 -12.67
C ALA A 172 -27.92 14.63 -11.20
N PHE A 173 -28.84 14.66 -10.24
CA PHE A 173 -28.52 14.49 -8.83
C PHE A 173 -28.16 13.03 -8.51
N GLN A 174 -28.91 12.07 -9.04
CA GLN A 174 -28.58 10.64 -8.98
C GLN A 174 -27.29 10.31 -9.74
N HIS A 175 -26.95 11.05 -10.80
CA HIS A 175 -25.66 10.91 -11.48
C HIS A 175 -24.50 11.29 -10.54
N LYS A 176 -24.58 12.47 -9.89
CA LYS A 176 -23.61 12.92 -8.88
C LYS A 176 -23.42 11.91 -7.75
N LEU A 177 -24.52 11.39 -7.18
CA LEU A 177 -24.44 10.36 -6.14
C LEU A 177 -23.81 9.06 -6.66
N LYS A 178 -24.13 8.62 -7.87
CA LYS A 178 -23.50 7.42 -8.49
C LYS A 178 -21.99 7.61 -8.69
N GLY A 179 -21.56 8.79 -9.16
CA GLY A 179 -20.14 9.16 -9.28
C GLY A 179 -19.44 9.12 -7.92
N CYS A 180 -20.04 9.75 -6.90
CA CYS A 180 -19.49 9.80 -5.55
C CYS A 180 -19.29 8.39 -4.94
N ARG A 181 -20.32 7.52 -4.99
CA ARG A 181 -20.23 6.13 -4.48
C ARG A 181 -19.19 5.29 -5.22
N PHE A 182 -19.01 5.53 -6.52
CA PHE A 182 -17.97 4.86 -7.30
C PHE A 182 -16.57 5.31 -6.87
N LEU A 183 -16.35 6.61 -6.67
CA LEU A 183 -15.07 7.14 -6.21
C LEU A 183 -14.73 6.68 -4.79
N HIS A 184 -15.71 6.66 -3.87
CA HIS A 184 -15.55 6.10 -2.53
C HIS A 184 -15.11 4.63 -2.59
N GLY A 185 -15.81 3.81 -3.38
CA GLY A 185 -15.48 2.39 -3.54
C GLY A 185 -14.09 2.17 -4.14
N TYR A 186 -13.66 3.05 -5.05
CA TYR A 186 -12.30 3.02 -5.59
C TYR A 186 -11.23 3.29 -4.53
N HIS A 187 -11.41 4.30 -3.66
CA HIS A 187 -10.47 4.58 -2.57
C HIS A 187 -10.45 3.45 -1.53
N SER A 188 -11.61 2.92 -1.15
CA SER A 188 -11.74 1.74 -0.27
C SER A 188 -11.04 0.52 -0.86
N PHE A 189 -11.19 0.28 -2.17
CA PHE A 189 -10.46 -0.77 -2.89
C PHE A 189 -8.95 -0.54 -2.88
N MET A 190 -8.48 0.68 -3.17
CA MET A 190 -7.05 1.00 -3.14
C MET A 190 -6.46 0.87 -1.73
N HIS A 191 -7.24 1.15 -0.67
CA HIS A 191 -6.86 0.84 0.70
C HIS A 191 -6.63 -0.67 0.90
N SER A 192 -7.59 -1.51 0.50
CA SER A 192 -7.47 -2.98 0.58
C SER A 192 -6.28 -3.52 -0.21
N VAL A 193 -6.04 -2.99 -1.41
CA VAL A 193 -4.86 -3.30 -2.25
C VAL A 193 -3.56 -2.95 -1.52
N ALA A 194 -3.49 -1.79 -0.86
CA ALA A 194 -2.32 -1.39 -0.09
C ALA A 194 -2.06 -2.31 1.12
N GLN A 195 -3.11 -2.81 1.79
CA GLN A 195 -2.94 -3.79 2.88
C GLN A 195 -2.33 -5.09 2.36
N VAL A 196 -2.91 -5.71 1.34
CA VAL A 196 -2.39 -6.97 0.78
C VAL A 196 -0.96 -6.82 0.27
N LEU A 197 -0.63 -5.69 -0.38
CA LEU A 197 0.74 -5.42 -0.84
C LEU A 197 1.76 -5.27 0.30
N ARG A 198 1.37 -4.81 1.50
CA ARG A 198 2.28 -4.73 2.68
C ARG A 198 2.77 -6.11 3.12
N GLU A 199 1.95 -7.13 2.98
CA GLU A 199 2.24 -8.50 3.44
C GLU A 199 3.22 -9.23 2.51
N TRP A 200 3.29 -8.86 1.23
CA TRP A 200 4.13 -9.51 0.21
C TRP A 200 5.65 -9.39 0.41
N GLY A 201 6.08 -8.63 1.42
CA GLY A 201 7.48 -8.48 1.83
C GLY A 201 7.86 -9.35 3.03
N GLU A 202 6.89 -9.98 3.68
CA GLU A 202 7.05 -10.77 4.90
C GLU A 202 7.17 -12.27 4.58
N SER A 203 8.13 -12.64 3.74
CA SER A 203 8.41 -14.06 3.48
C SER A 203 8.76 -14.78 4.80
N PRO A 204 8.06 -15.87 5.19
CA PRO A 204 8.24 -16.53 6.49
C PRO A 204 9.68 -16.99 6.79
N GLY A 205 10.47 -17.24 5.74
CA GLY A 205 11.86 -17.67 5.85
C GLY A 205 12.85 -16.62 6.39
N ARG A 206 12.54 -15.31 6.34
CA ARG A 206 13.50 -14.27 6.78
C ARG A 206 13.23 -13.72 8.19
N SER A 207 12.02 -13.87 8.74
CA SER A 207 11.69 -13.40 10.10
C SER A 207 12.08 -14.40 11.21
N ARG A 208 12.12 -15.71 10.93
CA ARG A 208 12.50 -16.75 11.91
C ARG A 208 13.96 -16.69 12.38
N SER A 209 14.86 -16.07 11.62
CA SER A 209 16.29 -15.98 11.95
C SER A 209 16.62 -14.95 13.06
N ARG A 210 15.65 -14.13 13.51
CA ARG A 210 15.90 -12.98 14.39
C ARG A 210 15.50 -13.13 15.87
N ARG A 211 15.36 -14.37 16.36
CA ARG A 211 15.05 -14.62 17.79
C ARG A 211 15.91 -15.71 18.43
N HIS A 212 17.24 -15.54 18.39
CA HIS A 212 18.18 -16.11 19.37
C HIS A 212 19.26 -15.04 19.66
N SER A 213 18.95 -14.12 20.57
CA SER A 213 19.94 -13.23 21.19
C SER A 213 20.40 -13.87 22.51
N PRO A 214 21.71 -14.08 22.74
CA PRO A 214 22.20 -14.48 24.06
C PRO A 214 21.83 -13.43 25.11
N HIS A 215 21.49 -13.86 26.32
CA HIS A 215 21.11 -12.95 27.39
C HIS A 215 22.24 -11.97 27.76
N PRO A 216 21.92 -10.71 28.11
CA PRO A 216 22.92 -9.78 28.61
C PRO A 216 23.36 -10.19 30.03
N ALA A 217 24.65 -10.48 30.19
CA ALA A 217 25.24 -10.73 31.50
C ALA A 217 25.23 -9.44 32.33
N LEU A 218 24.43 -9.43 33.40
CA LEU A 218 24.25 -8.28 34.27
C LEU A 218 25.51 -8.04 35.13
N GLN A 219 26.38 -7.11 34.73
CA GLN A 219 27.40 -6.59 35.65
C GLN A 219 26.75 -5.67 36.70
N LYS A 220 26.78 -6.10 37.96
CA LYS A 220 26.63 -5.19 39.11
C LYS A 220 27.50 -5.71 40.26
N GLY A 221 28.50 -4.94 40.65
CA GLY A 221 29.56 -5.40 41.56
C GLY A 221 29.42 -4.96 43.02
N ALA A 222 30.57 -5.06 43.70
CA ALA A 222 30.92 -4.52 45.03
C ALA A 222 30.65 -5.40 46.29
N ARG A 223 31.79 -5.91 46.81
CA ARG A 223 32.16 -6.07 48.23
C ARG A 223 31.32 -6.98 49.15
N ARG A 224 31.96 -8.04 49.67
CA ARG A 224 32.42 -8.11 51.09
C ARG A 224 33.33 -9.30 51.41
N MET A 225 34.37 -8.99 52.20
CA MET A 225 35.03 -9.77 53.26
C MET A 225 35.38 -11.27 53.08
N ARG A 226 36.70 -11.52 53.12
CA ARG A 226 37.32 -12.72 53.74
C ARG A 226 36.99 -12.70 55.24
N PRO A 227 36.66 -13.84 55.88
CA PRO A 227 37.69 -14.79 56.32
C PRO A 227 37.31 -16.23 55.85
N LEU A 228 37.70 -17.37 56.41
CA LEU A 228 38.71 -17.75 57.41
C LEU A 228 39.34 -19.08 56.93
N ARG A 229 40.63 -19.35 57.22
CA ARG A 229 41.20 -20.70 57.05
C ARG A 229 41.81 -21.22 58.36
N ARG A 230 40.92 -21.79 59.17
CA ARG A 230 41.08 -22.97 60.04
C ARG A 230 42.54 -23.39 60.34
N ASP A 231 43.02 -22.99 61.51
CA ASP A 231 44.08 -23.73 62.21
C ASP A 231 43.60 -25.15 62.54
N LYS A 232 44.50 -26.13 62.37
CA LYS A 232 44.64 -27.32 63.22
C LYS A 232 45.92 -28.09 62.87
N ARG A 233 47.00 -27.79 63.59
CA ARG A 233 48.13 -28.73 63.79
C ARG A 233 47.66 -29.85 64.71
N LEU A 234 47.87 -31.11 64.33
CA LEU A 234 48.09 -32.22 65.26
C LEU A 234 49.16 -33.16 64.68
N MET A 235 49.95 -33.74 65.58
CA MET A 235 51.20 -34.48 65.32
C MET A 235 50.97 -36.00 65.11
N PRO A 236 51.98 -36.76 64.62
CA PRO A 236 51.79 -38.15 64.21
C PRO A 236 52.03 -39.22 65.31
N ARG A 237 51.37 -40.38 65.12
CA ARG A 237 51.71 -41.77 65.53
C ARG A 237 52.20 -42.08 66.97
N GLY A 238 51.44 -42.96 67.63
CA GLY A 238 51.88 -43.88 68.70
C GLY A 238 50.77 -44.91 69.01
N GLN A 239 50.76 -46.05 68.32
CA GLN A 239 51.01 -47.41 68.84
C GLN A 239 49.80 -48.13 69.50
N LEU A 240 49.64 -49.40 69.12
CA LEU A 240 48.74 -50.41 69.70
C LEU A 240 49.63 -51.44 70.43
N PRO A 241 49.27 -51.92 71.64
CA PRO A 241 50.13 -52.83 72.39
C PRO A 241 49.90 -54.30 72.01
N ARG A 242 51.01 -55.04 71.87
CA ARG A 242 51.17 -56.43 72.32
C ARG A 242 52.64 -56.75 72.48
#